data_AF-A0A934Z6F3-F1
#
_entry.id   AF-A0A934Z6F3-F1
#
_cell.length_a   1.000
_cell.length_b   1.000
_cell.length_c   1.000
_cell.angle_alpha   90.00
_cell.angle_beta   90.00
_cell.angle_gamma   90.00
#
_symmetry.space_group_name_H-M   'P 1'
#
loop_
_entity.id
_entity.type
_entity.pdbx_description
1 polymer ?
#
loop_
_entity_poly.entity_id
_entity_poly.type
_entity_poly.pdbx_seq_one_letter_code
_entity_poly.pdbx_strand_id
1 'polypeptide(L)'
;MGGVRERPAEPTRAALSLRSAASPRVRGPGGCRVYSSDAKVRILATGLATYPDASVVCGALQVDPADALAMVNPAMLVEVLSDGTERYDRGEKFEHYRRIESLRDYVMVSLGARPCWRCTAW
;
A
#
# COMPACT_ATOMS: atom_id res chain seq x y z
N MET A 1 7.33 -44.26 -23.66
CA MET A 1 6.95 -43.61 -22.38
C MET A 1 7.94 -42.51 -22.10
N GLY A 2 7.63 -41.28 -22.55
CA GLY A 2 8.48 -40.11 -22.36
C GLY A 2 8.18 -39.46 -21.01
N GLY A 3 9.20 -39.31 -20.16
CA GLY A 3 9.10 -38.61 -18.89
C GLY A 3 9.02 -37.10 -19.11
N VAL A 4 7.95 -36.49 -18.59
CA VAL A 4 7.83 -35.04 -18.50
C VAL A 4 8.69 -34.57 -17.34
N ARG A 5 9.79 -33.87 -17.64
CA ARG A 5 10.58 -33.13 -16.66
C ARG A 5 9.85 -31.82 -16.36
N GLU A 6 9.36 -31.68 -15.13
CA GLU A 6 8.94 -30.37 -14.62
C GLU A 6 10.18 -29.49 -14.45
N ARG A 7 10.19 -28.34 -15.12
CA ARG A 7 11.20 -27.30 -14.87
C ARG A 7 10.70 -26.43 -13.73
N PRO A 8 11.54 -26.08 -12.73
CA PRO A 8 11.16 -25.08 -11.75
C PRO A 8 10.86 -23.77 -12.49
N ALA A 9 9.68 -23.21 -12.23
CA ALA A 9 9.31 -21.89 -12.71
C ALA A 9 10.25 -20.89 -12.03
N GLU A 10 11.17 -20.32 -12.80
CA GLU A 10 11.88 -19.12 -12.37
C GLU A 10 10.82 -18.02 -12.18
N PRO A 11 10.70 -17.41 -10.97
CA PRO A 11 9.85 -16.26 -10.82
C PRO A 11 10.50 -15.12 -11.60
N THR A 12 10.06 -14.98 -12.85
CA THR A 12 10.39 -13.84 -13.69
C THR A 12 9.92 -12.61 -12.92
N ARG A 13 10.87 -11.77 -12.50
CA ARG A 13 10.62 -10.51 -11.81
C ARG A 13 9.65 -9.67 -12.63
N ALA A 14 8.35 -9.78 -12.35
CA ALA A 14 7.35 -8.85 -12.81
C ALA A 14 7.47 -7.60 -11.95
N ALA A 15 8.48 -6.78 -12.23
CA ALA A 15 8.52 -5.41 -11.75
C ALA A 15 7.48 -4.63 -12.56
N LEU A 16 6.24 -4.56 -12.06
CA LEU A 16 5.27 -3.62 -12.61
C LEU A 16 5.72 -2.22 -12.18
N SER A 17 6.49 -1.55 -13.03
CA SER A 17 6.71 -0.12 -12.90
C SER A 17 5.38 0.56 -13.22
N LEU A 18 4.59 0.87 -12.19
CA LEU A 18 3.52 1.84 -12.28
C LEU A 18 4.15 3.20 -12.57
N ARG A 19 4.51 3.46 -13.84
CA ARG A 19 4.70 4.83 -14.31
C ARG A 19 3.30 5.41 -14.48
N SER A 20 2.75 5.95 -13.40
CA SER A 20 1.65 6.90 -13.55
C SER A 20 2.22 8.13 -14.25
N ALA A 21 1.81 8.32 -15.50
CA ALA A 21 1.88 9.62 -16.14
C ALA A 21 1.34 10.67 -15.18
N ALA A 22 2.06 11.80 -15.08
CA ALA A 22 1.74 12.91 -14.20
C ALA A 22 0.24 13.20 -14.18
N SER A 23 -0.43 12.86 -13.08
CA SER A 23 -1.76 13.36 -12.77
C SER A 23 -1.82 13.62 -11.25
N PRO A 24 -1.72 14.90 -10.84
CA PRO A 24 -1.83 15.25 -9.45
C PRO A 24 -3.29 15.06 -9.04
N ARG A 25 -3.53 14.17 -8.07
CA ARG A 25 -4.77 14.14 -7.28
C ARG A 25 -6.03 13.76 -8.08
N VAL A 26 -6.29 12.47 -8.19
CA VAL A 26 -7.62 11.99 -8.57
C VAL A 26 -8.56 12.20 -7.37
N ARG A 27 -9.62 13.00 -7.55
CA ARG A 27 -10.68 13.19 -6.56
C ARG A 27 -11.64 12.00 -6.61
N GLY A 28 -11.71 11.24 -5.54
CA GLY A 28 -12.70 10.18 -5.38
C GLY A 28 -14.09 10.72 -5.00
N PRO A 29 -15.14 9.89 -5.07
CA PRO A 29 -16.45 10.22 -4.52
C PRO A 29 -16.33 10.66 -3.05
N GLY A 30 -17.17 11.59 -2.60
CA GLY A 30 -17.24 11.97 -1.17
C GLY A 30 -16.11 12.86 -0.64
N GLY A 31 -15.28 13.48 -1.50
CA GLY A 31 -14.27 14.45 -1.05
C GLY A 31 -12.94 13.82 -0.62
N CYS A 32 -12.66 12.60 -1.07
CA CYS A 32 -11.39 11.94 -0.87
C CYS A 32 -10.40 12.22 -2.01
N ARG A 33 -9.10 12.14 -1.71
CA ARG A 33 -8.01 12.27 -2.68
C ARG A 33 -7.10 11.06 -2.59
N VAL A 34 -6.71 10.53 -3.75
CA VAL A 34 -5.75 9.43 -3.87
C VAL A 34 -4.35 9.98 -4.09
N TYR A 35 -3.36 9.34 -3.46
CA TYR A 35 -1.95 9.62 -3.54
C TYR A 35 -1.22 8.34 -3.98
N SER A 36 -0.23 8.49 -4.87
CA SER A 36 0.61 7.39 -5.38
C SER A 36 1.66 6.97 -4.36
N SER A 37 2.46 5.96 -4.72
CA SER A 37 3.60 5.44 -3.96
C SER A 37 4.69 6.46 -3.62
N ASP A 38 4.68 7.65 -4.22
CA ASP A 38 5.63 8.72 -3.93
C ASP A 38 5.26 9.51 -2.66
N ALA A 39 4.05 9.29 -2.13
CA ALA A 39 3.56 10.05 -0.98
C ALA A 39 3.99 9.40 0.34
N LYS A 40 4.74 10.16 1.14
CA LYS A 40 5.22 9.70 2.44
C LYS A 40 4.08 9.72 3.46
N VAL A 41 3.98 8.67 4.26
CA VAL A 41 3.09 8.58 5.43
C VAL A 41 3.95 8.52 6.69
N ARG A 42 3.61 9.35 7.68
CA ARG A 42 4.16 9.29 9.04
C ARG A 42 3.12 8.73 9.99
N ILE A 43 3.50 7.68 10.73
CA ILE A 43 2.75 7.15 11.85
C ILE A 43 3.25 7.85 13.12
N LEU A 44 2.54 8.89 13.56
CA LEU A 44 2.95 9.71 14.71
C LEU A 44 3.16 8.88 15.98
N ALA A 45 2.28 7.90 16.22
CA ALA A 45 2.32 7.05 17.42
C ALA A 45 3.58 6.19 17.55
N THR A 46 4.27 5.89 16.44
CA THR A 46 5.45 5.00 16.45
C THR A 46 6.68 5.62 15.83
N GLY A 47 6.57 6.82 15.26
CA GLY A 47 7.63 7.48 14.51
C GLY A 47 7.96 6.83 13.15
N LEU A 48 7.24 5.79 12.71
CA LEU A 48 7.54 5.14 11.42
C LEU A 48 7.21 6.11 10.27
N ALA A 49 8.13 6.29 9.33
CA ALA A 49 7.86 6.90 8.03
C ALA A 49 8.01 5.85 6.93
N THR A 50 7.05 5.82 6.01
CA THR A 50 7.01 4.82 4.94
C THR A 50 6.23 5.34 3.73
N TYR A 51 6.26 4.55 2.66
CA TYR A 51 5.66 4.84 1.36
C TYR A 51 4.77 3.66 0.96
N PRO A 52 3.47 3.71 1.29
CA PRO A 52 2.49 2.72 0.82
C PRO A 52 2.30 2.84 -0.69
N ASP A 53 1.95 1.74 -1.38
CA ASP A 53 1.75 1.76 -2.84
C ASP A 53 0.62 2.71 -3.29
N ALA A 54 -0.42 2.86 -2.47
CA ALA A 54 -1.35 3.97 -2.59
C ALA A 54 -1.90 4.39 -1.22
N SER A 55 -2.26 5.67 -1.11
CA SER A 55 -2.89 6.24 0.08
C SER A 55 -4.11 7.07 -0.29
N VAL A 56 -5.12 7.09 0.57
CA VAL A 56 -6.31 7.92 0.40
C VAL A 56 -6.52 8.79 1.62
N VAL A 57 -6.73 10.08 1.42
CA VAL A 57 -7.14 11.02 2.47
C VAL A 57 -8.52 11.54 2.16
N CYS A 58 -9.45 11.38 3.10
CA CYS A 58 -10.79 11.94 3.02
C CYS A 58 -10.87 13.23 3.83
N GLY A 59 -11.15 14.36 3.17
CA GLY A 59 -11.16 15.69 3.78
C GLY A 59 -9.86 16.48 3.59
N ALA A 60 -9.52 17.29 4.59
CA ALA A 60 -8.30 18.10 4.57
C ALA A 60 -7.06 17.23 4.83
N LEU A 61 -6.01 17.42 4.01
CA LEU A 61 -4.73 16.77 4.25
C LEU A 61 -4.09 17.35 5.50
N GLN A 62 -3.65 16.50 6.40
CA GLN A 62 -2.81 16.86 7.55
C GLN A 62 -1.42 16.28 7.33
N VAL A 63 -0.41 17.04 7.72
CA VAL A 63 0.99 16.68 7.56
C VAL A 63 1.73 16.72 8.88
N ASP A 64 2.84 15.99 8.96
CA ASP A 64 3.74 15.99 10.11
C ASP A 64 4.32 17.42 10.32
N PRO A 65 4.22 18.01 11.52
CA PRO A 65 4.83 19.31 11.80
C PRO A 65 6.34 19.37 11.55
N ALA A 66 7.04 18.24 11.66
CA ALA A 66 8.47 18.13 11.41
C ALA A 66 8.82 17.77 9.95
N ASP A 67 7.84 17.33 9.15
CA ASP A 67 8.02 16.94 7.76
C ASP A 67 6.74 17.21 6.95
N ALA A 68 6.65 18.39 6.35
CA ALA A 68 5.49 18.80 5.56
C ALA A 68 5.22 17.95 4.30
N LEU A 69 6.16 17.05 3.92
CA LEU A 69 5.97 16.09 2.84
C LEU A 69 5.35 14.77 3.33
N ALA A 70 5.23 14.56 4.65
CA ALA A 70 4.66 13.38 5.25
C ALA A 70 3.21 13.62 5.67
N MET A 71 2.26 12.86 5.10
CA MET A 71 0.88 12.89 5.57
C MET A 71 0.72 12.08 6.86
N VAL A 72 -0.18 12.52 7.74
CA VAL A 72 -0.43 11.87 9.03
C VAL A 72 -1.86 11.34 9.19
N ASN A 73 -2.75 11.64 8.23
CA ASN A 73 -4.17 11.29 8.33
C ASN A 73 -4.72 10.46 7.14
N PRO A 74 -4.04 9.40 6.66
CA PRO A 74 -4.65 8.53 5.66
C PRO A 74 -5.91 7.85 6.23
N ALA A 75 -6.96 7.82 5.42
CA ALA A 75 -8.19 7.08 5.68
C ALA A 75 -8.12 5.65 5.11
N MET A 76 -7.36 5.45 4.04
CA MET A 76 -7.08 4.13 3.48
C MET A 76 -5.63 4.04 3.03
N LEU A 77 -5.03 2.87 3.22
CA LEU A 77 -3.71 2.50 2.73
C LEU A 77 -3.80 1.23 1.90
N VAL A 78 -3.02 1.17 0.81
CA VAL A 78 -2.94 0.02 -0.10
C VAL A 78 -1.49 -0.43 -0.22
N GLU A 79 -1.26 -1.73 -0.12
CA GLU A 79 0.02 -2.40 -0.35
C GLU A 79 -0.13 -3.48 -1.40
N VAL A 80 0.82 -3.56 -2.32
CA VAL A 80 0.95 -4.62 -3.31
C VAL A 80 1.99 -5.61 -2.79
N LEU A 81 1.52 -6.78 -2.38
CA LEU A 81 2.37 -7.82 -1.83
C LEU A 81 3.21 -8.45 -2.95
N SER A 82 4.51 -8.52 -2.70
CA SER A 82 5.45 -9.35 -3.46
C SER A 82 5.92 -10.52 -2.59
N ASP A 83 6.39 -11.60 -3.22
CA ASP A 83 6.91 -12.78 -2.51
C ASP A 83 8.01 -12.44 -1.48
N GLY A 84 8.70 -11.30 -1.66
CA GLY A 84 9.75 -10.83 -0.76
C GLY A 84 9.28 -9.94 0.39
N THR A 85 8.08 -9.33 0.32
CA THR A 85 7.60 -8.34 1.31
C THR A 85 6.38 -8.78 2.09
N GLU A 86 5.69 -9.84 1.64
CA GLU A 86 4.42 -10.30 2.22
C GLU A 86 4.46 -10.49 3.74
N ARG A 87 5.52 -11.10 4.28
CA ARG A 87 5.65 -11.33 5.73
C ARG A 87 5.77 -10.02 6.52
N TYR A 88 6.50 -9.04 5.99
CA TYR A 88 6.70 -7.75 6.64
C TYR A 88 5.41 -6.91 6.59
N ASP A 89 4.78 -6.84 5.43
CA ASP A 89 3.56 -6.05 5.20
C ASP A 89 2.39 -6.57 6.07
N ARG A 90 2.21 -7.90 6.14
CA ARG A 90 1.15 -8.53 6.94
C ARG A 90 1.36 -8.41 8.46
N GLY A 91 2.60 -8.25 8.91
CA GLY A 91 2.97 -8.30 10.31
C GLY A 91 3.35 -6.93 10.86
N GLU A 92 4.63 -6.62 10.80
CA GLU A 92 5.22 -5.46 11.47
C GLU A 92 4.66 -4.14 10.92
N LYS A 93 4.53 -4.01 9.60
CA LYS A 93 4.03 -2.77 8.98
C LYS A 93 2.57 -2.48 9.38
N PHE A 94 1.73 -3.51 9.38
CA PHE A 94 0.34 -3.39 9.80
C PHE A 94 0.18 -2.97 11.26
N GLU A 95 1.04 -3.47 12.17
CA GLU A 95 1.05 -3.06 13.58
C GLU A 95 1.36 -1.57 13.77
N HIS A 96 2.10 -0.95 12.87
CA HIS A 96 2.25 0.51 12.86
C HIS A 96 1.00 1.19 12.33
N TYR A 97 0.44 0.73 11.20
CA TYR A 97 -0.72 1.35 10.57
C TYR A 97 -1.98 1.36 11.42
N ARG A 98 -2.26 0.30 12.19
CA ARG A 98 -3.42 0.25 13.09
C ARG A 98 -3.42 1.32 14.19
N ARG A 99 -2.31 2.03 14.39
CA ARG A 99 -2.18 3.14 15.35
C ARG A 99 -2.49 4.51 14.73
N ILE A 100 -2.78 4.57 13.43
CA ILE A 100 -3.26 5.78 12.77
C ILE A 100 -4.76 5.90 13.05
N GLU A 101 -5.17 6.88 13.86
CA GLU A 101 -6.58 7.05 14.25
C GLU A 101 -7.53 7.27 13.07
N SER A 102 -7.06 7.93 12.01
CA SER A 102 -7.87 8.19 10.81
C SER A 102 -8.05 6.99 9.90
N LEU A 103 -7.23 5.94 10.07
CA LEU A 103 -7.20 4.81 9.16
C LEU A 103 -8.44 3.94 9.36
N ARG A 104 -9.18 3.72 8.27
CA ARG A 104 -10.42 2.94 8.24
C ARG A 104 -10.24 1.66 7.46
N ASP A 105 -9.47 1.72 6.38
CA ASP A 105 -9.27 0.59 5.48
C ASP A 105 -7.77 0.35 5.23
N TYR A 106 -7.34 -0.90 5.35
CA TYR A 106 -6.01 -1.35 4.94
C TYR A 106 -6.17 -2.49 3.95
N VAL A 107 -5.77 -2.25 2.69
CA VAL A 107 -5.96 -3.18 1.59
C VAL A 107 -4.61 -3.75 1.17
N MET A 108 -4.52 -5.07 1.12
CA MET A 108 -3.36 -5.76 0.54
C MET A 108 -3.77 -6.45 -0.74
N VAL A 109 -3.04 -6.19 -1.82
CA VAL A 109 -3.24 -6.79 -3.14
C VAL A 109 -2.12 -7.79 -3.38
N SER A 110 -2.43 -9.08 -3.45
CA SER A 110 -1.46 -10.10 -3.83
C SER A 110 -1.51 -10.35 -5.33
N LEU A 111 -0.34 -10.33 -5.99
CA LEU A 111 -0.17 -10.68 -7.40
C LEU A 111 0.04 -12.19 -7.63
N GLY A 112 -0.03 -13.00 -6.58
CA GLY A 112 0.11 -14.46 -6.66
C GLY A 112 -1.04 -15.15 -7.40
N ALA A 113 -0.92 -16.47 -7.60
CA ALA A 113 -1.81 -17.27 -8.45
C ALA A 113 -3.31 -17.30 -8.08
N ARG A 114 -3.73 -16.62 -6.99
CA ARG A 114 -5.13 -16.51 -6.55
C ARG A 114 -5.40 -15.11 -5.98
N PRO A 115 -5.78 -14.14 -6.83
CA PRO A 115 -6.00 -12.77 -6.36
C PRO A 115 -7.25 -12.67 -5.46
N CYS A 116 -7.10 -12.13 -4.25
CA CYS A 116 -8.21 -11.75 -3.35
C CYS A 116 -8.54 -10.27 -3.57
N TRP A 117 -9.71 -9.97 -4.15
CA TRP A 117 -10.13 -8.59 -4.45
C TRP A 117 -11.07 -8.00 -3.39
N ARG A 118 -11.38 -8.76 -2.33
CA ARG A 118 -12.23 -8.32 -1.22
C ARG A 118 -11.89 -9.08 0.05
N CYS A 119 -10.69 -8.84 0.55
CA CYS A 119 -10.31 -9.22 1.90
C CYS A 119 -10.76 -8.07 2.82
N THR A 120 -12.03 -8.08 3.24
CA THR A 120 -12.55 -7.08 4.20
C THR A 120 -11.72 -7.15 5.48
N ALA A 121 -11.20 -5.99 5.89
CA ALA A 121 -10.50 -5.81 7.15
C ALA A 121 -11.43 -6.08 8.35
N TRP A 122 -10.80 -6.52 9.44
CA TRP A 122 -11.37 -6.96 10.71
C TRP A 122 -12.19 -5.89 11.44
#